data_AF-A0A959EPU9-F1
#
_entry.id   AF-A0A959EPU9-F1
#
_cell.length_a   1.000
_cell.length_b   1.000
_cell.length_c   1.000
_cell.angle_alpha   90.00
_cell.angle_beta   90.00
_cell.angle_gamma   90.00
#
_symmetry.space_group_name_H-M   'P 1'
#
loop_
_entity.id
_entity.type
_entity.pdbx_description
1 polymer ?
#
loop_
_entity_poly.entity_id
_entity_poly.type
_entity_poly.pdbx_seq_one_letter_code
_entity_poly.pdbx_strand_id
1 'polypeptide(L)'
;HDYITNNDMSDPDNYAYVDERLDILSLIDYMIINTHTVCKDWLNWNTAWWRGRNPEGEKLKWRYTLWDLDATFGHYINYTSIPNTTPTADPCDNETYSTSSDPQGHVDLIISLMENETFHSLYVNRYADLLNSYLSCDYMIALLDTMIARIEPEMPRQIAKWGGSMTQWEANVQELRDFINDRCFYIDNGIVDCYEVTGPYPLTVSIVPANSDNQVRVNTFVPTAFPFVGEYFGGTTLEFQALPATDYVFVKWEVANQSFDPDQYAEAITMSMEQGDDIIAYFEPAIPCALPANIQIDAEQTTAAISWDGPFNFLSYVVRWRPVGAANWSEISYLDTQIILTGLEACTDYEFEVGTICGFATSDLVTAQFSTDCATVGAEELPVRIQAFQVYPNPTRNLVNLEFDLTESGLTGIAVRSATGQLLWQQSPSQLNAGRHRLTLEESSQWPAGVYFIYLQMEEEVAVRKAVKQ
;
A
#
# COMPACT_ATOMS: atom_id res chain seq x y z
N HIS A 1 6.01 33.22 -24.08
CA HIS A 1 5.47 34.45 -24.64
C HIS A 1 5.11 34.25 -26.11
N ASP A 2 6.02 34.43 -27.07
CA ASP A 2 5.67 34.48 -28.51
C ASP A 2 4.88 33.26 -29.03
N TYR A 3 5.15 32.06 -28.52
CA TYR A 3 4.36 30.89 -28.89
C TYR A 3 2.90 31.02 -28.40
N ILE A 4 2.71 31.42 -27.15
CA ILE A 4 1.40 31.52 -26.51
C ILE A 4 0.56 32.61 -27.20
N THR A 5 1.15 33.77 -27.47
CA THR A 5 0.41 34.92 -28.00
C THR A 5 0.20 34.90 -29.52
N ASN A 6 0.89 34.03 -30.26
CA ASN A 6 0.72 33.89 -31.71
C ASN A 6 0.00 32.60 -32.14
N ASN A 7 -0.42 31.75 -31.20
CA ASN A 7 -1.18 30.54 -31.48
C ASN A 7 -2.47 30.53 -30.67
N ASP A 8 -3.48 29.82 -31.16
CA ASP A 8 -4.76 29.66 -30.48
C ASP A 8 -4.58 28.72 -29.27
N MET A 9 -4.71 29.26 -28.05
CA MET A 9 -4.55 28.46 -26.83
C MET A 9 -5.79 27.64 -26.48
N SER A 10 -6.95 27.91 -27.11
CA SER A 10 -8.12 27.03 -26.99
C SER A 10 -7.88 25.66 -27.64
N ASP A 11 -6.90 25.56 -28.54
CA ASP A 11 -6.44 24.29 -29.12
C ASP A 11 -5.66 23.46 -28.07
N PRO A 12 -6.13 22.25 -27.71
CA PRO A 12 -5.48 21.39 -26.73
C PRO A 12 -4.02 21.04 -27.05
N ASP A 13 -3.66 20.92 -28.34
CA ASP A 13 -2.28 20.58 -28.74
C ASP A 13 -1.32 21.74 -28.49
N ASN A 14 -1.80 22.98 -28.72
CA ASN A 14 -1.03 24.18 -28.41
C ASN A 14 -0.85 24.37 -26.91
N TYR A 15 -1.92 24.15 -26.13
CA TYR A 15 -1.84 24.20 -24.67
C TYR A 15 -0.89 23.14 -24.10
N ALA A 16 -0.98 21.89 -24.58
CA ALA A 16 -0.09 20.81 -24.17
C ALA A 16 1.39 21.14 -24.45
N TYR A 17 1.69 21.72 -25.61
CA TYR A 17 3.05 22.18 -25.93
C TYR A 17 3.58 23.20 -24.90
N VAL A 18 2.71 24.09 -24.42
CA VAL A 18 3.05 25.08 -23.39
C VAL A 18 3.25 24.42 -22.04
N ASP A 19 2.33 23.56 -21.60
CA ASP A 19 2.45 22.84 -20.31
C ASP A 19 3.75 22.02 -20.23
N GLU A 20 4.19 21.38 -21.32
CA GLU A 20 5.49 20.68 -21.33
C GLU A 20 6.70 21.57 -21.01
N ARG A 21 6.58 22.89 -21.17
CA ARG A 21 7.70 23.85 -21.08
C ARG A 21 7.56 24.83 -19.93
N LEU A 22 6.34 25.13 -19.49
CA LEU A 22 6.02 26.07 -18.44
C LEU A 22 5.30 25.31 -17.32
N ASP A 23 5.78 25.50 -16.09
CA ASP A 23 5.09 24.99 -14.93
C ASP A 23 3.86 25.86 -14.69
N ILE A 24 2.70 25.37 -15.14
CA ILE A 24 1.45 26.12 -15.18
C ILE A 24 1.03 26.55 -13.77
N LEU A 25 1.09 25.65 -12.79
CA LEU A 25 0.78 25.99 -11.40
C LEU A 25 1.71 27.05 -10.83
N SER A 26 3.01 27.01 -11.15
CA SER A 26 3.95 28.06 -10.73
C SER A 26 3.61 29.43 -11.30
N LEU A 27 3.11 29.51 -12.54
CA LEU A 27 2.62 30.76 -13.12
C LEU A 27 1.33 31.22 -12.42
N ILE A 28 0.35 30.31 -12.25
CA ILE A 28 -0.93 30.61 -11.63
C ILE A 28 -0.73 31.13 -10.20
N ASP A 29 0.08 30.45 -9.38
CA ASP A 29 0.40 30.89 -8.02
C ASP A 29 1.05 32.27 -8.00
N TYR A 30 1.94 32.54 -8.95
CA TYR A 30 2.58 33.84 -9.09
C TYR A 30 1.58 34.95 -9.41
N MET A 31 0.63 34.69 -10.31
CA MET A 31 -0.42 35.65 -10.64
C MET A 31 -1.33 35.88 -9.45
N ILE A 32 -1.86 34.81 -8.86
CA ILE A 32 -2.82 34.87 -7.74
C ILE A 32 -2.21 35.60 -6.53
N ILE A 33 -0.96 35.32 -6.16
CA ILE A 33 -0.35 35.98 -5.00
C ILE A 33 -0.24 37.49 -5.24
N ASN A 34 0.16 37.93 -6.43
CA ASN A 34 0.29 39.36 -6.71
C ASN A 34 -1.08 40.05 -6.83
N THR A 35 -2.10 39.40 -7.38
CA THR A 35 -3.45 39.98 -7.46
C THR A 35 -4.18 39.96 -6.12
N HIS A 36 -4.02 38.90 -5.33
CA HIS A 36 -4.60 38.79 -4.00
C HIS A 36 -4.02 39.86 -3.06
N THR A 37 -2.70 40.05 -3.08
CA THR A 37 -2.01 41.06 -2.25
C THR A 37 -2.04 42.47 -2.83
N VAL A 38 -2.60 42.63 -4.03
CA VAL A 38 -2.69 43.92 -4.75
C VAL A 38 -1.31 44.55 -4.92
N CYS A 39 -0.38 43.77 -5.50
CA CYS A 39 0.99 44.17 -5.75
C CYS A 39 1.05 45.24 -6.85
N LYS A 40 1.56 46.42 -6.50
CA LYS A 40 1.61 47.59 -7.38
C LYS A 40 3.02 47.93 -7.88
N ASP A 41 3.99 47.04 -7.65
CA ASP A 41 5.33 47.09 -8.22
C ASP A 41 5.80 45.69 -8.64
N TRP A 42 5.29 45.20 -9.77
CA TRP A 42 5.37 43.77 -10.09
C TRP A 42 5.83 43.49 -11.53
N LEU A 43 5.04 43.88 -12.53
CA LEU A 43 5.23 43.48 -13.94
C LEU A 43 6.33 44.27 -14.66
N ASN A 44 6.57 45.48 -14.20
CA ASN A 44 7.54 46.43 -14.74
C ASN A 44 8.99 46.15 -14.28
N TRP A 45 9.18 45.61 -13.07
CA TRP A 45 10.51 45.41 -12.48
C TRP A 45 10.69 44.08 -11.75
N ASN A 46 9.71 43.69 -10.93
CA ASN A 46 9.85 42.65 -9.92
C ASN A 46 9.37 41.28 -10.40
N THR A 47 9.75 40.95 -11.63
CA THR A 47 9.45 39.66 -12.25
C THR A 47 10.73 38.88 -12.52
N ALA A 48 10.73 37.60 -12.15
CA ALA A 48 11.82 36.68 -12.45
C ALA A 48 11.30 35.28 -12.73
N TRP A 49 12.00 34.57 -13.62
CA TRP A 49 11.69 33.20 -14.01
C TRP A 49 12.96 32.35 -14.11
N TRP A 50 12.81 31.06 -13.88
CA TRP A 50 13.94 30.14 -13.84
C TRP A 50 13.56 28.74 -14.31
N ARG A 51 14.56 27.95 -14.69
CA ARG A 51 14.44 26.52 -14.92
C ARG A 51 15.73 25.80 -14.56
N GLY A 52 15.61 24.55 -14.18
CA GLY A 52 16.72 23.63 -14.09
C GLY A 52 17.38 23.43 -15.46
N ARG A 53 18.71 23.29 -15.44
CA ARG A 53 19.52 22.97 -16.63
C ARG A 53 20.17 21.59 -16.56
N ASN A 54 20.09 20.91 -15.40
CA ASN A 54 20.56 19.53 -15.27
C ASN A 54 19.56 18.60 -16.00
N PRO A 55 19.96 17.92 -17.09
CA PRO A 55 19.05 17.03 -17.83
C PRO A 55 18.51 15.86 -16.99
N GLU A 56 19.22 15.46 -15.93
CA GLU A 56 18.80 14.40 -15.00
C GLU A 56 17.94 14.94 -13.84
N GLY A 57 17.71 16.26 -13.78
CA GLY A 57 16.91 16.90 -12.74
C GLY A 57 15.42 16.97 -13.08
N GLU A 58 14.58 17.10 -12.07
CA GLU A 58 13.11 17.09 -12.23
C GLU A 58 12.52 18.46 -12.59
N LYS A 59 13.23 19.56 -12.30
CA LYS A 59 12.71 20.94 -12.43
C LYS A 59 13.03 21.58 -13.78
N LEU A 60 12.69 20.92 -14.88
CA LEU A 60 13.07 21.34 -16.25
C LEU A 60 12.14 22.37 -16.90
N LYS A 61 10.86 22.44 -16.47
CA LYS A 61 9.90 23.47 -16.90
C LYS A 61 10.31 24.87 -16.38
N TRP A 62 9.98 25.93 -17.11
CA TRP A 62 10.11 27.31 -16.63
C TRP A 62 9.13 27.56 -15.48
N ARG A 63 9.56 28.35 -14.50
CA ARG A 63 8.81 28.69 -13.29
C ARG A 63 8.96 30.17 -13.00
N TYR A 64 7.94 30.75 -12.39
CA TYR A 64 8.03 32.11 -11.84
C TYR A 64 8.60 32.07 -10.43
N THR A 65 9.15 33.19 -10.00
CA THR A 65 9.56 33.40 -8.60
C THR A 65 9.06 34.75 -8.12
N LEU A 66 8.63 34.78 -6.86
CA LEU A 66 8.32 36.03 -6.18
C LEU A 66 9.61 36.79 -5.87
N TRP A 67 9.56 38.11 -6.04
CA TRP A 67 10.65 39.04 -5.76
C TRP A 67 10.03 40.38 -5.35
N ASP A 68 10.55 41.00 -4.29
CA ASP A 68 10.27 42.39 -3.90
C ASP A 68 8.77 42.79 -3.85
N LEU A 69 8.02 42.20 -2.91
CA LEU A 69 6.57 42.42 -2.70
C LEU A 69 6.27 43.42 -1.56
N ASP A 70 7.10 44.42 -1.34
CA ASP A 70 6.86 45.45 -0.32
C ASP A 70 5.74 46.44 -0.71
N ALA A 71 5.51 46.62 -2.02
CA ALA A 71 4.43 47.41 -2.59
C ALA A 71 3.08 46.67 -2.68
N THR A 72 2.62 46.13 -1.54
CA THR A 72 1.41 45.31 -1.42
C THR A 72 0.51 45.80 -0.28
N PHE A 73 -0.70 45.25 -0.16
CA PHE A 73 -1.63 45.53 0.95
C PHE A 73 -1.91 47.03 1.14
N GLY A 74 -2.04 47.77 0.03
CA GLY A 74 -2.29 49.21 0.05
C GLY A 74 -1.05 50.06 0.36
N HIS A 75 0.07 49.47 0.75
CA HIS A 75 1.31 50.17 1.10
C HIS A 75 2.19 50.50 -0.12
N TYR A 76 2.92 51.61 -0.06
CA TYR A 76 3.93 52.07 -1.05
C TYR A 76 3.40 52.69 -2.36
N ILE A 77 4.29 52.91 -3.33
CA ILE A 77 4.04 53.62 -4.59
C ILE A 77 3.46 52.66 -5.64
N ASN A 78 2.52 53.16 -6.46
CA ASN A 78 1.97 52.41 -7.58
C ASN A 78 2.82 52.60 -8.85
N TYR A 79 3.84 51.75 -9.02
CA TYR A 79 4.74 51.80 -10.18
C TYR A 79 4.19 51.04 -11.39
N THR A 80 3.32 50.05 -11.17
CA THR A 80 2.68 49.25 -12.23
C THR A 80 1.47 49.98 -12.82
N SER A 81 0.99 51.05 -12.18
CA SER A 81 -0.22 51.79 -12.54
C SER A 81 -1.48 50.94 -12.49
N ILE A 82 -1.59 50.10 -11.45
CA ILE A 82 -2.79 49.27 -11.23
C ILE A 82 -4.02 50.18 -10.99
N PRO A 83 -5.20 49.88 -11.55
CA PRO A 83 -6.37 50.77 -11.51
C PRO A 83 -6.88 51.04 -10.09
N ASN A 84 -6.91 50.00 -9.26
CA ASN A 84 -7.32 50.06 -7.87
C ASN A 84 -6.22 49.48 -6.97
N THR A 85 -5.86 50.21 -5.91
CA THR A 85 -4.84 49.79 -4.93
C THR A 85 -5.41 49.48 -3.55
N THR A 86 -6.74 49.41 -3.42
CA THR A 86 -7.43 49.12 -2.16
C THR A 86 -7.72 47.61 -2.04
N PRO A 87 -8.24 47.12 -0.90
CA PRO A 87 -8.65 45.72 -0.76
C PRO A 87 -9.76 45.27 -1.74
N THR A 88 -10.46 46.23 -2.37
CA THR A 88 -11.56 45.97 -3.31
C THR A 88 -11.09 45.93 -4.77
N ALA A 89 -9.78 45.84 -5.03
CA ALA A 89 -9.26 45.73 -6.39
C ALA A 89 -9.73 44.43 -7.05
N ASP A 90 -10.18 44.50 -8.30
CA ASP A 90 -10.64 43.31 -8.99
C ASP A 90 -9.45 42.38 -9.27
N PRO A 91 -9.56 41.05 -9.09
CA PRO A 91 -8.46 40.13 -9.35
C PRO A 91 -7.90 40.18 -10.78
N CYS A 92 -8.68 40.71 -11.73
CA CYS A 92 -8.34 40.92 -13.13
C CYS A 92 -7.99 42.38 -13.47
N ASP A 93 -7.95 43.29 -12.48
CA ASP A 93 -7.51 44.68 -12.70
C ASP A 93 -6.11 44.75 -13.32
N ASN A 94 -5.31 43.71 -13.09
CA ASN A 94 -3.97 43.54 -13.64
C ASN A 94 -3.89 42.96 -15.05
N GLU A 95 -5.03 42.70 -15.67
CA GLU A 95 -5.13 42.16 -17.02
C GLU A 95 -5.42 43.25 -18.06
N THR A 96 -5.46 44.53 -17.66
CA THR A 96 -5.91 45.66 -18.50
C THR A 96 -4.83 46.69 -18.83
N TYR A 97 -3.56 46.30 -18.95
CA TYR A 97 -2.43 47.24 -18.98
C TYR A 97 -1.95 47.74 -20.35
N SER A 98 -1.32 48.91 -20.30
CA SER A 98 -0.48 49.44 -21.38
C SER A 98 0.90 48.79 -21.39
N THR A 99 1.48 48.62 -22.59
CA THR A 99 2.81 48.02 -22.83
C THR A 99 3.98 48.54 -21.97
N SER A 100 3.89 49.73 -21.37
CA SER A 100 4.94 50.25 -20.48
C SER A 100 4.94 49.67 -19.07
N SER A 101 3.80 49.15 -18.59
CA SER A 101 3.67 48.56 -17.25
C SER A 101 4.04 47.07 -17.22
N ASP A 102 4.06 46.42 -18.37
CA ASP A 102 4.43 45.02 -18.54
C ASP A 102 5.33 44.87 -19.80
N PRO A 103 6.60 45.27 -19.70
CA PRO A 103 7.52 45.28 -20.84
C PRO A 103 7.87 43.87 -21.36
N GLN A 104 7.49 42.81 -20.64
CA GLN A 104 7.78 41.41 -21.00
C GLN A 104 6.52 40.63 -21.45
N GLY A 105 5.34 41.25 -21.42
CA GLY A 105 4.09 40.67 -21.93
C GLY A 105 3.55 39.50 -21.10
N HIS A 106 3.75 39.53 -19.78
CA HIS A 106 3.20 38.51 -18.87
C HIS A 106 1.66 38.51 -18.83
N VAL A 107 1.04 39.66 -19.02
CA VAL A 107 -0.42 39.82 -19.04
C VAL A 107 -1.00 39.22 -20.31
N ASP A 108 -0.44 39.55 -21.48
CA ASP A 108 -0.85 38.97 -22.77
C ASP A 108 -0.75 37.44 -22.72
N LEU A 109 0.30 36.93 -22.06
CA LEU A 109 0.46 35.49 -21.85
C LEU A 109 -0.70 34.87 -21.07
N ILE A 110 -1.13 35.50 -19.98
CA ILE A 110 -2.24 34.99 -19.16
C ILE A 110 -3.57 35.12 -19.87
N ILE A 111 -3.85 36.25 -20.52
CA ILE A 111 -5.07 36.45 -21.30
C ILE A 111 -5.22 35.38 -22.37
N SER A 112 -4.15 35.10 -23.14
CA SER A 112 -4.17 34.03 -24.13
C SER A 112 -4.41 32.66 -23.49
N LEU A 113 -3.77 32.34 -22.35
CA LEU A 113 -4.00 31.05 -21.69
C LEU A 113 -5.42 30.91 -21.14
N MET A 114 -6.06 31.99 -20.70
CA MET A 114 -7.45 31.99 -20.23
C MET A 114 -8.48 31.63 -21.32
N GLU A 115 -8.11 31.71 -22.61
CA GLU A 115 -8.95 31.21 -23.72
C GLU A 115 -9.10 29.68 -23.69
N ASN A 116 -8.25 28.96 -22.97
CA ASN A 116 -8.34 27.53 -22.77
C ASN A 116 -9.20 27.19 -21.55
N GLU A 117 -10.30 26.47 -21.74
CA GLU A 117 -11.24 26.10 -20.66
C GLU A 117 -10.57 25.28 -19.53
N THR A 118 -9.57 24.46 -19.85
CA THR A 118 -8.82 23.68 -18.84
C THR A 118 -7.94 24.60 -18.01
N PHE A 119 -7.25 25.57 -18.63
CA PHE A 119 -6.45 26.55 -17.91
C PHE A 119 -7.33 27.49 -17.07
N HIS A 120 -8.44 27.98 -17.61
CA HIS A 120 -9.40 28.83 -16.89
C HIS A 120 -9.93 28.12 -15.64
N SER A 121 -10.41 26.88 -15.78
CA SER A 121 -10.84 26.06 -14.64
C SER A 121 -9.72 25.87 -13.61
N LEU A 122 -8.50 25.54 -14.08
CA LEU A 122 -7.36 25.36 -13.20
C LEU A 122 -6.99 26.64 -12.44
N TYR A 123 -7.04 27.81 -13.10
CA TYR A 123 -6.71 29.10 -12.49
C TYR A 123 -7.70 29.44 -11.38
N VAL A 124 -9.00 29.40 -11.67
CA VAL A 124 -10.05 29.75 -10.70
C VAL A 124 -10.05 28.75 -9.54
N ASN A 125 -9.95 27.45 -9.83
CA ASN A 125 -9.95 26.43 -8.79
C ASN A 125 -8.66 26.46 -7.96
N ARG A 126 -7.51 26.83 -8.54
CA ARG A 126 -6.29 27.07 -7.77
C ARG A 126 -6.42 28.29 -6.86
N TYR A 127 -7.13 29.33 -7.29
CA TYR A 127 -7.47 30.46 -6.44
C TYR A 127 -8.33 30.00 -5.25
N ALA A 128 -9.39 29.22 -5.51
CA ALA A 128 -10.19 28.62 -4.45
C ALA A 128 -9.35 27.73 -3.51
N ASP A 129 -8.45 26.90 -4.03
CA ASP A 129 -7.55 26.07 -3.22
C ASP A 129 -6.71 26.92 -2.26
N LEU A 130 -6.17 28.04 -2.73
CA LEU A 130 -5.38 28.96 -1.92
C LEU A 130 -6.25 29.70 -0.89
N LEU A 131 -7.46 30.15 -1.25
CA LEU A 131 -8.40 30.79 -0.32
C LEU A 131 -8.90 29.83 0.77
N ASN A 132 -9.01 28.54 0.47
CA ASN A 132 -9.32 27.48 1.44
C ASN A 132 -8.10 27.02 2.26
N SER A 133 -6.91 27.57 2.01
CA SER A 133 -5.67 27.16 2.67
C SER A 133 -4.81 28.36 3.09
N TYR A 134 -3.76 28.67 2.35
CA TYR A 134 -2.70 29.61 2.73
C TYR A 134 -3.06 31.08 2.54
N LEU A 135 -4.08 31.38 1.73
CA LEU A 135 -4.66 32.72 1.58
C LEU A 135 -5.99 32.87 2.33
N SER A 136 -6.37 31.88 3.15
CA SER A 136 -7.49 32.04 4.08
C SER A 136 -7.20 33.14 5.09
N CYS A 137 -8.24 33.86 5.52
CA CYS A 137 -8.11 34.94 6.50
C CYS A 137 -7.48 34.43 7.79
N ASP A 138 -7.97 33.30 8.28
CA ASP A 138 -7.47 32.67 9.51
C ASP A 138 -5.98 32.36 9.40
N TYR A 139 -5.54 31.81 8.26
CA TYR A 139 -4.12 31.51 8.05
C TYR A 139 -3.28 32.78 7.95
N MET A 140 -3.69 33.75 7.12
CA MET A 140 -2.91 34.98 6.89
C MET A 140 -2.82 35.83 8.16
N ILE A 141 -3.91 35.95 8.92
CA ILE A 141 -3.95 36.67 10.20
C ILE A 141 -3.09 35.97 11.24
N ALA A 142 -3.21 34.65 11.38
CA ALA A 142 -2.37 33.89 12.31
C ALA A 142 -0.89 34.01 11.95
N LEU A 143 -0.56 33.95 10.65
CA LEU A 143 0.81 34.13 10.17
C LEU A 143 1.33 35.54 10.51
N LEU A 144 0.55 36.58 10.22
CA LEU A 144 0.88 37.96 10.58
C LEU A 144 1.15 38.11 12.08
N ASP A 145 0.30 37.53 12.93
CA ASP A 145 0.48 37.53 14.39
C ASP A 145 1.81 36.89 14.79
N THR A 146 2.18 35.77 14.16
CA THR A 146 3.47 35.11 14.45
C THR A 146 4.66 35.99 14.04
N MET A 147 4.55 36.73 12.93
CA MET A 147 5.59 37.65 12.47
C MET A 147 5.73 38.85 13.42
N ILE A 148 4.60 39.45 13.82
CA ILE A 148 4.56 40.58 14.77
C ILE A 148 5.20 40.17 16.10
N ALA A 149 4.81 39.02 16.67
CA ALA A 149 5.36 38.54 17.94
C ALA A 149 6.88 38.35 17.92
N ARG A 150 7.45 38.07 16.74
CA ARG A 150 8.90 37.96 16.53
C ARG A 150 9.59 39.31 16.36
N ILE A 151 8.93 40.28 15.72
CA ILE A 151 9.49 41.58 15.36
C ILE A 151 9.35 42.60 16.49
N GLU A 152 8.21 42.60 17.19
CA GLU A 152 7.85 43.59 18.22
C GLU A 152 8.94 43.84 19.28
N PRO A 153 9.60 42.81 19.86
CA PRO A 153 10.61 43.03 20.90
C PRO A 153 11.88 43.74 20.38
N GLU A 154 12.09 43.73 19.06
CA GLU A 154 13.22 44.39 18.39
C GLU A 154 12.87 45.82 17.96
N MET A 155 11.58 46.17 17.83
CA MET A 155 11.14 47.46 17.34
C MET A 155 11.64 48.67 18.15
N PRO A 156 11.69 48.64 19.50
CA PRO A 156 12.28 49.74 20.27
C PRO A 156 13.75 50.02 19.91
N ARG A 157 14.53 48.97 19.62
CA ARG A 157 15.94 49.11 19.20
C ARG A 157 16.05 49.62 17.76
N GLN A 158 15.17 49.15 16.87
CA GLN A 158 15.05 49.65 15.50
C GLN A 158 14.73 51.15 15.48
N ILE A 159 13.74 51.58 16.28
CA ILE A 159 13.31 52.98 16.41
C ILE A 159 14.42 53.84 17.00
N ALA A 160 15.10 53.38 18.05
CA ALA A 160 16.21 54.12 18.63
C ALA A 160 17.37 54.36 17.65
N LYS A 161 17.56 53.46 16.69
CA LYS A 161 18.62 53.56 15.68
C LYS A 161 18.23 54.37 14.45
N TRP A 162 17.02 54.16 13.91
CA TRP A 162 16.60 54.68 12.61
C TRP A 162 15.49 55.73 12.67
N GLY A 163 14.92 55.98 13.86
CA GLY A 163 13.77 56.86 14.06
C GLY A 163 12.42 56.15 13.92
N GLY A 164 11.33 56.91 14.04
CA GLY A 164 9.95 56.40 14.09
C GLY A 164 9.36 56.36 15.49
N SER A 165 8.23 55.67 15.66
CA SER A 165 7.59 55.47 16.96
C SER A 165 6.88 54.11 17.00
N MET A 166 6.72 53.56 18.21
CA MET A 166 5.94 52.33 18.41
C MET A 166 4.50 52.52 17.92
N THR A 167 3.89 53.66 18.24
CA THR A 167 2.53 54.00 17.81
C THR A 167 2.37 54.00 16.28
N GLN A 168 3.35 54.52 15.53
CA GLN A 168 3.27 54.48 14.06
C GLN A 168 3.41 53.05 13.54
N TRP A 169 4.31 52.25 14.11
CA TRP A 169 4.48 50.86 13.72
C TRP A 169 3.22 50.02 14.02
N GLU A 170 2.63 50.18 15.21
CA GLU A 170 1.37 49.55 15.59
C GLU A 170 0.22 49.96 14.65
N ALA A 171 0.14 51.24 14.27
CA ALA A 171 -0.85 51.72 13.31
C ALA A 171 -0.66 51.08 11.92
N ASN A 172 0.58 50.98 11.42
CA ASN A 172 0.86 50.33 10.13
C ASN A 172 0.51 48.83 10.16
N VAL A 173 0.77 48.16 11.29
CA VAL A 173 0.39 46.75 11.49
C VAL A 173 -1.13 46.60 11.46
N GLN A 174 -1.86 47.53 12.07
CA GLN A 174 -3.32 47.53 12.04
C GLN A 174 -3.84 47.76 10.61
N GLU A 175 -3.26 48.69 9.86
CA GLU A 175 -3.63 48.92 8.45
C GLU A 175 -3.45 47.66 7.59
N LEU A 176 -2.35 46.92 7.76
CA LEU A 176 -2.13 45.64 7.07
C LEU A 176 -3.17 44.58 7.47
N ARG A 177 -3.48 44.49 8.77
CA ARG A 177 -4.51 43.56 9.26
C ARG A 177 -5.88 43.89 8.69
N ASP A 178 -6.25 45.16 8.67
CA ASP A 178 -7.52 45.64 8.14
C ASP A 178 -7.61 45.35 6.64
N PHE A 179 -6.52 45.59 5.89
CA PHE A 179 -6.45 45.23 4.48
C PHE A 179 -6.72 43.75 4.24
N ILE A 180 -6.07 42.85 5.01
CA ILE A 180 -6.27 41.40 4.90
C ILE A 180 -7.74 41.04 5.13
N ASN A 181 -8.34 41.54 6.20
CA ASN A 181 -9.73 41.23 6.55
C ASN A 181 -10.72 41.77 5.52
N ASP A 182 -10.50 42.99 5.01
CA ASP A 182 -11.33 43.55 3.96
C ASP A 182 -11.16 42.75 2.66
N ARG A 183 -9.92 42.39 2.30
CA ARG A 183 -9.64 41.62 1.07
C ARG A 183 -10.39 40.30 1.08
N CYS A 184 -10.37 39.60 2.20
CA CYS A 184 -11.15 38.38 2.42
C CYS A 184 -12.65 38.54 2.16
N PHE A 185 -13.23 39.68 2.52
CA PHE A 185 -14.67 39.91 2.33
C PHE A 185 -15.04 40.19 0.86
N TYR A 186 -14.15 40.84 0.11
CA TYR A 186 -14.44 41.27 -1.26
C TYR A 186 -13.94 40.30 -2.34
N ILE A 187 -12.94 39.46 -2.04
CA ILE A 187 -12.22 38.70 -3.06
C ILE A 187 -13.13 37.75 -3.85
N ASP A 188 -14.07 37.06 -3.19
CA ASP A 188 -14.93 36.08 -3.86
C ASP A 188 -15.83 36.72 -4.91
N ASN A 189 -16.41 37.89 -4.60
CA ASN A 189 -17.19 38.66 -5.58
C ASN A 189 -16.32 39.14 -6.74
N GLY A 190 -15.08 39.57 -6.45
CA GLY A 190 -14.14 39.95 -7.50
C GLY A 190 -13.78 38.78 -8.42
N ILE A 191 -13.64 37.57 -7.89
CA ILE A 191 -13.40 36.35 -8.70
C ILE A 191 -14.62 36.03 -9.58
N VAL A 192 -15.82 36.08 -9.01
CA VAL A 192 -17.09 35.89 -9.73
C VAL A 192 -17.21 36.86 -10.90
N ASP A 193 -16.98 38.15 -10.66
CA ASP A 193 -17.12 39.19 -11.68
C ASP A 193 -16.02 39.10 -12.76
N CYS A 194 -14.77 38.80 -12.38
CA CYS A 194 -13.64 38.75 -13.31
C CYS A 194 -13.64 37.53 -14.22
N TYR A 195 -13.99 36.37 -13.70
CA TYR A 195 -13.80 35.10 -14.42
C TYR A 195 -15.11 34.46 -14.89
N GLU A 196 -16.22 35.19 -14.77
CA GLU A 196 -17.57 34.79 -15.21
C GLU A 196 -18.03 33.46 -14.58
N VAL A 197 -17.68 33.25 -13.32
CA VAL A 197 -18.02 32.05 -12.52
C VAL A 197 -19.18 32.32 -11.56
N THR A 198 -19.73 31.28 -10.92
CA THR A 198 -20.80 31.43 -9.91
C THR A 198 -20.38 30.94 -8.53
N GLY A 199 -21.14 31.31 -7.49
CA GLY A 199 -20.85 30.90 -6.11
C GLY A 199 -20.08 31.98 -5.32
N PRO A 200 -19.16 31.58 -4.42
CA PRO A 200 -18.71 30.22 -4.18
C PRO A 200 -19.77 29.37 -3.48
N TYR A 201 -19.69 28.06 -3.63
CA TYR A 201 -20.59 27.07 -3.05
C TYR A 201 -19.86 26.28 -1.98
N PRO A 202 -20.50 25.97 -0.83
CA PRO A 202 -19.88 25.18 0.22
C PRO A 202 -19.67 23.73 -0.23
N LEU A 203 -18.50 23.18 0.06
CA LEU A 203 -18.09 21.83 -0.27
C LEU A 203 -17.53 21.14 0.97
N THR A 204 -18.10 19.99 1.32
CA THR A 204 -17.51 19.08 2.30
C THR A 204 -16.94 17.85 1.58
N VAL A 205 -15.69 17.51 1.85
CA VAL A 205 -15.08 16.25 1.37
C VAL A 205 -14.75 15.39 2.58
N SER A 206 -15.25 14.16 2.60
CA SER A 206 -15.06 13.19 3.68
C SER A 206 -14.43 11.91 3.15
N ILE A 207 -13.81 11.14 4.05
CA ILE A 207 -13.28 9.81 3.75
C ILE A 207 -13.88 8.78 4.71
N VAL A 208 -14.03 7.54 4.23
CA VAL A 208 -14.42 6.38 5.02
C VAL A 208 -13.37 5.28 4.82
N PRO A 209 -12.81 4.66 5.88
CA PRO A 209 -13.07 4.94 7.29
C PRO A 209 -12.49 6.30 7.74
N ALA A 210 -13.25 7.01 8.58
CA ALA A 210 -12.82 8.29 9.13
C ALA A 210 -11.56 8.13 9.99
N ASN A 211 -10.70 9.15 9.98
CA ASN A 211 -9.39 9.16 10.66
C ASN A 211 -8.40 8.07 10.20
N SER A 212 -8.60 7.51 9.01
CA SER A 212 -7.57 6.68 8.37
C SER A 212 -6.54 7.55 7.66
N ASP A 213 -5.41 6.95 7.26
CA ASP A 213 -4.35 7.60 6.49
C ASP A 213 -4.72 7.79 5.00
N ASN A 214 -5.92 7.38 4.58
CA ASN A 214 -6.40 7.60 3.23
C ASN A 214 -6.58 9.10 2.96
N GLN A 215 -6.36 9.51 1.72
CA GLN A 215 -6.42 10.90 1.32
C GLN A 215 -7.30 11.09 0.09
N VAL A 216 -7.73 12.32 -0.11
CA VAL A 216 -8.34 12.80 -1.35
C VAL A 216 -7.58 14.04 -1.77
N ARG A 217 -7.10 14.09 -3.02
CA ARG A 217 -6.70 15.35 -3.64
C ARG A 217 -7.96 16.10 -4.04
N VAL A 218 -8.12 17.31 -3.55
CA VAL A 218 -9.17 18.25 -3.96
C VAL A 218 -8.50 19.24 -4.91
N ASN A 219 -8.86 19.15 -6.18
CA ASN A 219 -8.28 19.90 -7.28
C ASN A 219 -6.74 19.79 -7.31
N THR A 220 -6.00 20.83 -6.86
CA THR A 220 -4.54 20.84 -6.94
C THR A 220 -3.82 20.55 -5.61
N PHE A 221 -4.55 20.39 -4.50
CA PHE A 221 -3.93 20.15 -3.20
C PHE A 221 -4.57 18.99 -2.44
N VAL A 222 -3.86 18.49 -1.43
CA VAL A 222 -4.35 17.43 -0.55
C VAL A 222 -4.61 18.06 0.82
N PRO A 223 -5.88 18.14 1.27
CA PRO A 223 -6.21 18.58 2.62
C PRO A 223 -5.48 17.75 3.68
N THR A 224 -5.04 18.40 4.75
CA THR A 224 -4.31 17.75 5.83
C THR A 224 -5.20 17.00 6.82
N ALA A 225 -6.52 17.18 6.73
CA ALA A 225 -7.51 16.56 7.59
C ALA A 225 -8.85 16.40 6.86
N PHE A 226 -9.59 15.36 7.24
CA PHE A 226 -10.95 15.09 6.76
C PHE A 226 -11.93 14.99 7.95
N PRO A 227 -13.17 15.50 7.84
CA PRO A 227 -13.73 16.17 6.66
C PRO A 227 -13.04 17.50 6.36
N PHE A 228 -12.73 17.72 5.08
CA PHE A 228 -12.30 19.01 4.56
C PHE A 228 -13.56 19.83 4.26
N VAL A 229 -13.58 21.09 4.70
CA VAL A 229 -14.66 22.03 4.44
C VAL A 229 -14.06 23.25 3.76
N GLY A 230 -14.60 23.61 2.60
CA GLY A 230 -14.17 24.76 1.83
C GLY A 230 -15.24 25.29 0.90
N GLU A 231 -14.92 26.31 0.13
CA GLU A 231 -15.84 26.94 -0.82
C GLU A 231 -15.22 26.97 -2.22
N TYR A 232 -16.01 26.61 -3.25
CA TYR A 232 -15.55 26.53 -4.64
C TYR A 232 -16.55 27.14 -5.61
N PHE A 233 -16.06 27.64 -6.73
CA PHE A 233 -16.88 28.31 -7.74
C PHE A 233 -17.50 27.31 -8.73
N GLY A 234 -18.70 27.65 -9.22
CA GLY A 234 -19.32 27.00 -10.38
C GLY A 234 -18.88 27.62 -11.69
N GLY A 235 -19.19 26.98 -12.82
CA GLY A 235 -18.69 27.40 -14.13
C GLY A 235 -17.25 26.95 -14.43
N THR A 236 -16.65 26.14 -13.55
CA THR A 236 -15.36 25.48 -13.72
C THR A 236 -15.51 23.96 -13.57
N THR A 237 -14.49 23.21 -13.96
CA THR A 237 -14.39 21.76 -13.70
C THR A 237 -13.44 21.50 -12.54
N LEU A 238 -13.98 21.01 -11.42
CA LEU A 238 -13.22 20.51 -10.27
C LEU A 238 -12.78 19.07 -10.50
N GLU A 239 -11.56 18.75 -10.10
CA GLU A 239 -11.02 17.39 -10.10
C GLU A 239 -10.89 16.87 -8.66
N PHE A 240 -11.27 15.62 -8.42
CA PHE A 240 -11.02 14.92 -7.17
C PHE A 240 -10.28 13.62 -7.47
N GLN A 241 -9.27 13.30 -6.68
CA GLN A 241 -8.55 12.03 -6.80
C GLN A 241 -8.48 11.33 -5.45
N ALA A 242 -8.97 10.09 -5.39
CA ALA A 242 -8.80 9.21 -4.25
C ALA A 242 -7.33 8.74 -4.20
N LEU A 243 -6.73 8.85 -3.02
CA LEU A 243 -5.35 8.45 -2.75
C LEU A 243 -5.36 7.44 -1.60
N PRO A 244 -5.56 6.13 -1.90
CA PRO A 244 -5.57 5.09 -0.87
C PRO A 244 -4.24 5.06 -0.10
N ALA A 245 -4.32 4.85 1.21
CA ALA A 245 -3.16 4.57 2.03
C ALA A 245 -2.55 3.19 1.68
N THR A 246 -1.39 2.90 2.25
CA THR A 246 -0.84 1.53 2.19
C THR A 246 -1.85 0.55 2.79
N ASP A 247 -2.00 -0.61 2.13
CA ASP A 247 -2.97 -1.65 2.50
C ASP A 247 -4.44 -1.21 2.46
N TYR A 248 -4.79 -0.17 1.69
CA TYR A 248 -6.16 0.21 1.36
C TYR A 248 -6.39 0.21 -0.14
N VAL A 249 -7.64 0.02 -0.54
CA VAL A 249 -8.10 0.23 -1.92
C VAL A 249 -9.27 1.21 -1.91
N PHE A 250 -9.36 2.01 -2.97
CA PHE A 250 -10.53 2.84 -3.24
C PHE A 250 -11.71 1.95 -3.66
N VAL A 251 -12.90 2.25 -3.13
CA VAL A 251 -14.12 1.49 -3.38
C VAL A 251 -15.07 2.27 -4.28
N LYS A 252 -15.47 3.48 -3.86
CA LYS A 252 -16.36 4.34 -4.62
C LYS A 252 -16.42 5.79 -4.09
N TRP A 253 -16.96 6.67 -4.90
CA TRP A 253 -17.44 7.99 -4.52
C TRP A 253 -18.92 7.96 -4.17
N GLU A 254 -19.33 8.85 -3.28
CA GLU A 254 -20.71 9.25 -3.07
C GLU A 254 -20.77 10.77 -3.11
N VAL A 255 -21.59 11.32 -4.02
CA VAL A 255 -21.76 12.76 -4.25
C VAL A 255 -23.24 13.05 -4.09
N ALA A 256 -23.60 13.99 -3.22
CA ALA A 256 -24.98 14.15 -2.78
C ALA A 256 -25.85 14.92 -3.78
N ASN A 257 -25.29 15.97 -4.40
CA ASN A 257 -26.09 16.93 -5.16
C ASN A 257 -25.65 17.13 -6.62
N GLN A 258 -24.38 16.90 -6.95
CA GLN A 258 -23.83 17.13 -8.28
C GLN A 258 -23.73 15.82 -9.10
N SER A 259 -23.85 15.94 -10.42
CA SER A 259 -23.40 14.90 -11.36
C SER A 259 -21.88 14.98 -11.54
N PHE A 260 -21.25 13.83 -11.74
CA PHE A 260 -19.81 13.73 -11.92
C PHE A 260 -19.45 12.63 -12.91
N ASP A 261 -18.27 12.73 -13.50
CA ASP A 261 -17.72 11.82 -14.48
C ASP A 261 -16.41 11.17 -13.96
N PRO A 262 -15.99 10.01 -14.49
CA PRO A 262 -16.75 9.18 -15.44
C PRO A 262 -17.80 8.32 -14.75
N ASP A 263 -17.52 7.84 -13.54
CA ASP A 263 -18.43 7.08 -12.69
C ASP A 263 -17.91 6.98 -11.25
N GLN A 264 -18.73 6.46 -10.33
CA GLN A 264 -18.42 6.37 -8.90
C GLN A 264 -17.24 5.45 -8.56
N TYR A 265 -16.76 4.59 -9.45
CA TYR A 265 -15.69 3.62 -9.19
C TYR A 265 -14.34 4.08 -9.72
N ALA A 266 -14.29 5.17 -10.49
CA ALA A 266 -13.02 5.76 -10.93
C ALA A 266 -12.30 6.43 -9.75
N GLU A 267 -10.99 6.20 -9.64
CA GLU A 267 -10.17 6.84 -8.59
C GLU A 267 -10.13 8.36 -8.74
N ALA A 268 -10.23 8.87 -9.97
CA ALA A 268 -10.35 10.30 -10.26
C ALA A 268 -11.73 10.60 -10.83
N ILE A 269 -12.39 11.61 -10.29
CA ILE A 269 -13.66 12.13 -10.79
C ILE A 269 -13.58 13.63 -11.06
N THR A 270 -14.42 14.10 -11.97
CA THR A 270 -14.58 15.52 -12.27
C THR A 270 -16.03 15.94 -12.13
N MET A 271 -16.25 17.15 -11.63
CA MET A 271 -17.58 17.73 -11.51
C MET A 271 -17.55 19.26 -11.55
N SER A 272 -18.69 19.87 -11.82
CA SER A 272 -18.89 21.31 -11.69
C SER A 272 -19.85 21.59 -10.53
N MET A 273 -19.61 22.68 -9.80
CA MET A 273 -20.48 23.13 -8.71
C MET A 273 -21.66 23.92 -9.29
N GLU A 274 -22.88 23.56 -8.87
CA GLU A 274 -24.11 24.33 -9.15
C GLU A 274 -24.80 24.77 -7.85
N GLN A 275 -24.52 24.05 -6.77
CA GLN A 275 -24.96 24.29 -5.40
C GLN A 275 -23.94 23.67 -4.42
N GLY A 276 -24.17 23.83 -3.11
CA GLY A 276 -23.34 23.18 -2.10
C GLY A 276 -23.45 21.65 -2.14
N ASP A 277 -22.37 20.95 -1.82
CA ASP A 277 -22.31 19.48 -1.90
C ASP A 277 -21.47 18.84 -0.79
N ASP A 278 -21.80 17.58 -0.49
CA ASP A 278 -21.06 16.70 0.39
C ASP A 278 -20.57 15.49 -0.41
N ILE A 279 -19.25 15.33 -0.49
CA ILE A 279 -18.56 14.25 -1.21
C ILE A 279 -17.93 13.30 -0.22
N ILE A 280 -18.07 11.99 -0.44
CA ILE A 280 -17.46 10.95 0.38
C ILE A 280 -16.67 9.98 -0.49
N ALA A 281 -15.37 9.83 -0.21
CA ALA A 281 -14.55 8.76 -0.76
C ALA A 281 -14.56 7.55 0.18
N TYR A 282 -14.94 6.38 -0.34
CA TYR A 282 -14.92 5.12 0.40
C TYR A 282 -13.66 4.34 0.07
N PHE A 283 -12.98 3.90 1.12
CA PHE A 283 -11.82 3.03 1.10
C PHE A 283 -12.10 1.81 1.98
N GLU A 284 -11.48 0.68 1.64
CA GLU A 284 -11.50 -0.50 2.49
C GLU A 284 -10.09 -1.11 2.59
N PRO A 285 -9.79 -1.87 3.67
CA PRO A 285 -8.54 -2.57 3.76
C PRO A 285 -8.34 -3.45 2.53
N ALA A 286 -7.24 -3.24 1.83
CA ALA A 286 -6.79 -4.13 0.78
C ALA A 286 -6.66 -5.54 1.36
N ILE A 287 -7.00 -6.54 0.55
CA ILE A 287 -6.66 -7.92 0.83
C ILE A 287 -5.31 -8.16 0.15
N PRO A 288 -4.17 -8.01 0.85
CA PRO A 288 -2.87 -8.08 0.22
C PRO A 288 -2.63 -9.47 -0.37
N CYS A 289 -2.14 -9.50 -1.61
CA CYS A 289 -1.68 -10.73 -2.27
C CYS A 289 -0.27 -11.12 -1.79
N ALA A 290 -0.05 -11.09 -0.47
CA ALA A 290 1.26 -11.43 0.09
C ALA A 290 1.54 -12.91 -0.10
N LEU A 291 2.80 -13.23 -0.42
CA LEU A 291 3.25 -14.61 -0.57
C LEU A 291 3.18 -15.35 0.77
N PRO A 292 2.71 -16.60 0.79
CA PRO A 292 2.92 -17.48 1.93
C PRO A 292 4.42 -17.60 2.27
N ALA A 293 4.75 -17.71 3.54
CA ALA A 293 6.12 -17.80 4.04
C ALA A 293 6.31 -18.99 4.98
N ASN A 294 7.56 -19.29 5.32
CA ASN A 294 7.92 -20.27 6.36
C ASN A 294 7.27 -21.66 6.24
N ILE A 295 7.11 -22.17 5.00
CA ILE A 295 6.52 -23.49 4.75
C ILE A 295 7.27 -24.57 5.55
N GLN A 296 6.56 -25.26 6.44
CA GLN A 296 7.05 -26.42 7.19
C GLN A 296 6.33 -27.67 6.67
N ILE A 297 7.07 -28.77 6.49
CA ILE A 297 6.53 -30.03 6.01
C ILE A 297 7.03 -31.15 6.91
N ASP A 298 6.08 -31.94 7.43
CA ASP A 298 6.31 -33.19 8.14
C ASP A 298 5.63 -34.31 7.36
N ALA A 299 6.43 -35.09 6.62
CA ALA A 299 5.96 -36.14 5.74
C ALA A 299 6.14 -37.51 6.38
N GLU A 300 5.11 -38.34 6.29
CA GLU A 300 5.13 -39.75 6.67
C GLU A 300 5.00 -40.62 5.41
N GLN A 301 4.62 -41.88 5.59
CA GLN A 301 4.56 -42.86 4.50
C GLN A 301 3.49 -42.56 3.43
N THR A 302 2.31 -42.07 3.83
CA THR A 302 1.17 -41.83 2.92
C THR A 302 0.49 -40.49 3.16
N THR A 303 1.12 -39.66 3.98
CA THR A 303 0.55 -38.44 4.56
C THR A 303 1.63 -37.37 4.63
N ALA A 304 1.24 -36.10 4.53
CA ALA A 304 2.13 -34.98 4.80
C ALA A 304 1.37 -33.86 5.50
N ALA A 305 1.79 -33.51 6.71
CA ALA A 305 1.32 -32.34 7.43
C ALA A 305 2.15 -31.13 7.01
N ILE A 306 1.49 -30.12 6.44
CA ILE A 306 2.13 -28.94 5.88
C ILE A 306 1.54 -27.71 6.54
N SER A 307 2.36 -26.76 6.96
CA SER A 307 1.93 -25.46 7.46
C SER A 307 2.73 -24.32 6.86
N TRP A 308 2.16 -23.12 6.81
CA TRP A 308 2.81 -21.90 6.34
C TRP A 308 2.33 -20.69 7.12
N ASP A 309 3.11 -19.61 7.06
CA ASP A 309 2.67 -18.29 7.50
C ASP A 309 2.00 -17.58 6.31
N GLY A 310 0.88 -16.91 6.55
CA GLY A 310 0.18 -16.13 5.52
C GLY A 310 -0.31 -14.78 6.04
N PRO A 311 -0.76 -13.87 5.16
CA PRO A 311 -1.21 -12.54 5.58
C PRO A 311 -2.42 -12.62 6.54
N PHE A 312 -2.62 -11.58 7.35
CA PHE A 312 -3.76 -11.51 8.28
C PHE A 312 -5.11 -11.30 7.58
N ASN A 313 -5.11 -10.85 6.32
CA ASN A 313 -6.30 -10.57 5.52
C ASN A 313 -6.14 -11.24 4.14
N PHE A 314 -6.86 -12.34 3.90
CA PHE A 314 -6.90 -13.10 2.64
C PHE A 314 -8.27 -13.74 2.42
N LEU A 315 -8.60 -14.13 1.18
CA LEU A 315 -9.85 -14.83 0.88
C LEU A 315 -9.69 -16.35 1.04
N SER A 316 -8.65 -16.92 0.43
CA SER A 316 -8.28 -18.34 0.53
C SER A 316 -6.83 -18.54 0.06
N TYR A 317 -6.32 -19.75 0.13
CA TYR A 317 -5.10 -20.20 -0.54
C TYR A 317 -5.47 -21.13 -1.69
N VAL A 318 -4.73 -21.04 -2.79
CA VAL A 318 -4.64 -22.14 -3.75
C VAL A 318 -3.48 -23.03 -3.32
N VAL A 319 -3.78 -24.30 -3.10
CA VAL A 319 -2.81 -25.31 -2.70
C VAL A 319 -2.78 -26.38 -3.77
N ARG A 320 -1.60 -26.68 -4.30
CA ARG A 320 -1.44 -27.76 -5.27
C ARG A 320 -0.23 -28.63 -5.01
N TRP A 321 -0.34 -29.91 -5.31
CA TRP A 321 0.76 -30.87 -5.17
C TRP A 321 0.74 -31.92 -6.28
N ARG A 322 1.92 -32.49 -6.57
CA ARG A 322 2.09 -33.61 -7.51
C ARG A 322 3.39 -34.35 -7.26
N PRO A 323 3.53 -35.61 -7.71
CA PRO A 323 4.84 -36.25 -7.81
C PRO A 323 5.76 -35.44 -8.72
N VAL A 324 7.05 -35.34 -8.38
CA VAL A 324 8.05 -34.64 -9.19
C VAL A 324 8.05 -35.20 -10.61
N GLY A 325 7.90 -34.32 -11.60
CA GLY A 325 7.86 -34.68 -13.03
C GLY A 325 6.49 -35.16 -13.55
N ALA A 326 5.46 -35.26 -12.71
CA ALA A 326 4.10 -35.53 -13.18
C ALA A 326 3.53 -34.31 -13.94
N ALA A 327 2.70 -34.56 -14.96
CA ALA A 327 2.12 -33.48 -15.77
C ALA A 327 0.97 -32.76 -15.06
N ASN A 328 0.18 -33.48 -14.27
CA ASN A 328 -1.05 -32.97 -13.66
C ASN A 328 -0.83 -32.62 -12.19
N TRP A 329 -1.41 -31.50 -11.76
CA TRP A 329 -1.47 -31.08 -10.37
C TRP A 329 -2.80 -31.51 -9.74
N SER A 330 -2.74 -31.98 -8.49
CA SER A 330 -3.90 -31.97 -7.59
C SER A 330 -3.99 -30.56 -7.01
N GLU A 331 -5.14 -29.91 -7.12
CA GLU A 331 -5.32 -28.50 -6.72
C GLU A 331 -6.62 -28.33 -5.93
N ILE A 332 -6.56 -27.53 -4.86
CA ILE A 332 -7.71 -27.18 -4.01
C ILE A 332 -7.63 -25.72 -3.57
N SER A 333 -8.77 -25.15 -3.22
CA SER A 333 -8.85 -23.91 -2.45
C SER A 333 -9.00 -24.24 -0.96
N TYR A 334 -8.28 -23.51 -0.12
CA TYR A 334 -8.17 -23.81 1.31
C TYR A 334 -8.18 -22.54 2.16
N LEU A 335 -8.73 -22.58 3.38
CA LEU A 335 -8.90 -21.39 4.23
C LEU A 335 -7.93 -21.33 5.40
N ASP A 336 -7.43 -22.48 5.86
CA ASP A 336 -6.50 -22.54 6.98
C ASP A 336 -5.04 -22.45 6.49
N THR A 337 -4.12 -22.18 7.40
CA THR A 337 -2.67 -22.10 7.15
C THR A 337 -1.94 -23.43 7.41
N GLN A 338 -2.69 -24.52 7.58
CA GLN A 338 -2.15 -25.86 7.79
C GLN A 338 -3.04 -26.91 7.14
N ILE A 339 -2.46 -27.89 6.44
CA ILE A 339 -3.17 -28.96 5.75
C ILE A 339 -2.50 -30.31 5.99
N ILE A 340 -3.30 -31.38 6.03
CA ILE A 340 -2.80 -32.76 6.00
C ILE A 340 -3.18 -33.36 4.65
N LEU A 341 -2.19 -33.58 3.79
CA LEU A 341 -2.35 -34.36 2.57
C LEU A 341 -2.42 -35.84 2.93
N THR A 342 -3.33 -36.58 2.30
CA THR A 342 -3.53 -38.02 2.54
C THR A 342 -3.55 -38.77 1.21
N GLY A 343 -3.30 -40.08 1.26
CA GLY A 343 -3.32 -40.93 0.06
C GLY A 343 -2.13 -40.70 -0.87
N LEU A 344 -1.00 -40.22 -0.33
CA LEU A 344 0.24 -40.09 -1.07
C LEU A 344 0.89 -41.46 -1.29
N GLU A 345 1.63 -41.60 -2.40
CA GLU A 345 2.42 -42.79 -2.67
C GLU A 345 3.67 -42.80 -1.79
N ALA A 346 3.98 -43.94 -1.16
CA ALA A 346 5.19 -44.09 -0.35
C ALA A 346 6.46 -44.03 -1.22
N CYS A 347 7.59 -43.65 -0.62
CA CYS A 347 8.88 -43.50 -1.32
C CYS A 347 8.84 -42.57 -2.55
N THR A 348 8.05 -41.50 -2.52
CA THR A 348 7.83 -40.64 -3.70
C THR A 348 8.19 -39.19 -3.38
N ASP A 349 8.93 -38.55 -4.28
CA ASP A 349 9.23 -37.12 -4.21
C ASP A 349 8.04 -36.32 -4.76
N TYR A 350 7.59 -35.33 -4.00
CA TYR A 350 6.49 -34.44 -4.33
C TYR A 350 6.96 -32.99 -4.44
N GLU A 351 6.33 -32.26 -5.36
CA GLU A 351 6.33 -30.80 -5.38
C GLU A 351 5.02 -30.29 -4.78
N PHE A 352 5.13 -29.29 -3.93
CA PHE A 352 4.03 -28.59 -3.28
C PHE A 352 4.10 -27.11 -3.63
N GLU A 353 2.97 -26.50 -3.95
CA GLU A 353 2.87 -25.08 -4.21
C GLU A 353 1.68 -24.47 -3.49
N VAL A 354 1.88 -23.28 -2.94
CA VAL A 354 0.84 -22.51 -2.27
C VAL A 354 0.90 -21.05 -2.68
N GLY A 355 -0.26 -20.45 -2.95
CA GLY A 355 -0.39 -19.02 -3.19
C GLY A 355 -1.65 -18.46 -2.54
N THR A 356 -1.63 -17.17 -2.22
CA THR A 356 -2.75 -16.47 -1.58
C THR A 356 -3.73 -15.99 -2.65
N ILE A 357 -4.99 -16.38 -2.54
CA ILE A 357 -6.10 -15.80 -3.30
C ILE A 357 -6.57 -14.55 -2.54
N CYS A 358 -6.48 -13.40 -3.21
CA CYS A 358 -6.80 -12.07 -2.71
C CYS A 358 -7.99 -11.49 -3.50
N GLY A 359 -8.49 -10.31 -3.08
CA GLY A 359 -9.73 -9.73 -3.63
C GLY A 359 -9.74 -9.49 -5.15
N PHE A 360 -8.58 -9.28 -5.76
CA PHE A 360 -8.44 -8.88 -7.16
C PHE A 360 -7.47 -9.77 -7.97
N ALA A 361 -6.80 -10.74 -7.34
CA ALA A 361 -5.81 -11.59 -8.00
C ALA A 361 -5.51 -12.88 -7.20
N THR A 362 -4.50 -13.62 -7.65
CA THR A 362 -3.80 -14.63 -6.86
C THR A 362 -2.32 -14.25 -6.84
N SER A 363 -1.65 -14.40 -5.70
CA SER A 363 -0.21 -14.16 -5.61
C SER A 363 0.57 -15.13 -6.51
N ASP A 364 1.86 -14.87 -6.73
CA ASP A 364 2.75 -15.91 -7.24
C ASP A 364 2.72 -17.13 -6.28
N LEU A 365 2.99 -18.30 -6.84
CA LEU A 365 3.01 -19.55 -6.09
C LEU A 365 4.40 -19.77 -5.47
N VAL A 366 4.42 -20.12 -4.18
CA VAL A 366 5.62 -20.49 -3.46
C VAL A 366 5.78 -22.00 -3.49
N THR A 367 6.90 -22.48 -4.03
CA THR A 367 7.17 -23.90 -4.21
C THR A 367 8.01 -24.48 -3.07
N ALA A 368 7.64 -25.67 -2.61
CA ALA A 368 8.42 -26.52 -1.72
C ALA A 368 8.46 -27.96 -2.26
N GLN A 369 9.43 -28.75 -1.83
CA GLN A 369 9.53 -30.17 -2.18
C GLN A 369 9.66 -31.01 -0.91
N PHE A 370 9.10 -32.22 -0.94
CA PHE A 370 9.20 -33.18 0.15
C PHE A 370 9.18 -34.62 -0.39
N SER A 371 9.63 -35.57 0.42
CA SER A 371 9.63 -36.99 0.08
C SER A 371 8.81 -37.76 1.11
N THR A 372 7.95 -38.67 0.68
CA THR A 372 7.24 -39.59 1.59
C THR A 372 8.16 -40.71 2.07
N ASP A 373 7.95 -41.15 3.30
CA ASP A 373 8.73 -42.23 3.88
C ASP A 373 8.51 -43.55 3.14
N CYS A 374 9.54 -44.39 3.19
CA CYS A 374 9.48 -45.74 2.67
C CYS A 374 8.93 -46.73 3.70
N ALA A 375 8.26 -47.78 3.23
CA ALA A 375 7.90 -48.92 4.07
C ALA A 375 9.15 -49.63 4.60
N THR A 376 9.55 -49.32 5.83
CA THR A 376 10.61 -50.05 6.54
C THR A 376 10.01 -51.23 7.29
N VAL A 377 9.97 -52.41 6.65
CA VAL A 377 9.87 -53.68 7.40
C VAL A 377 11.31 -54.11 7.75
N GLY A 378 11.91 -53.44 8.73
CA GLY A 378 13.30 -53.69 9.13
C GLY A 378 13.44 -54.86 10.09
N ALA A 379 14.24 -55.88 9.75
CA ALA A 379 14.51 -57.04 10.60
C ALA A 379 15.39 -56.75 11.85
N GLU A 380 15.77 -55.49 12.08
CA GLU A 380 16.64 -55.09 13.20
C GLU A 380 15.95 -54.20 14.24
N GLU A 381 14.91 -53.45 13.88
CA GLU A 381 14.16 -52.67 14.85
C GLU A 381 13.17 -53.56 15.61
N LEU A 382 13.22 -53.43 16.93
CA LEU A 382 12.29 -54.11 17.81
C LEU A 382 11.01 -53.26 17.94
N PRO A 383 9.83 -53.84 17.70
CA PRO A 383 8.55 -53.17 17.93
C PRO A 383 8.39 -52.71 19.39
N VAL A 384 7.53 -51.71 19.61
CA VAL A 384 7.33 -51.04 20.92
C VAL A 384 7.00 -52.04 22.04
N ARG A 385 6.28 -53.12 21.74
CA ARG A 385 5.84 -54.11 22.74
C ARG A 385 6.85 -55.22 23.02
N ILE A 386 7.93 -55.31 22.22
CA ILE A 386 8.97 -56.35 22.32
C ILE A 386 10.32 -55.67 22.60
N GLN A 387 10.71 -55.49 23.87
CA GLN A 387 11.92 -54.72 24.22
C GLN A 387 13.25 -55.46 24.01
N ALA A 388 13.22 -56.79 24.03
CA ALA A 388 14.38 -57.62 23.73
C ALA A 388 13.93 -58.86 22.98
N PHE A 389 14.68 -59.27 21.96
CA PHE A 389 14.52 -60.58 21.33
C PHE A 389 15.90 -61.10 20.90
N GLN A 390 16.35 -62.16 21.56
CA GLN A 390 17.65 -62.78 21.36
C GLN A 390 17.49 -64.26 21.01
N VAL A 391 18.37 -64.72 20.11
CA VAL A 391 18.44 -66.11 19.67
C VAL A 391 19.85 -66.64 19.92
N TYR A 392 19.99 -67.66 20.76
CA TYR A 392 21.30 -68.19 21.14
C TYR A 392 21.29 -69.69 21.49
N PRO A 393 22.44 -70.39 21.35
CA PRO A 393 23.65 -69.91 20.69
C PRO A 393 23.43 -69.73 19.19
N ASN A 394 24.05 -68.72 18.59
CA ASN A 394 24.01 -68.47 17.15
C ASN A 394 25.44 -68.18 16.67
N PRO A 395 26.11 -69.11 15.95
CA PRO A 395 25.57 -70.35 15.38
C PRO A 395 25.21 -71.44 16.40
N THR A 396 24.20 -72.26 16.10
CA THR A 396 23.78 -73.44 16.89
C THR A 396 24.20 -74.76 16.24
N ARG A 397 24.28 -75.83 17.03
CA ARG A 397 24.46 -77.23 16.56
C ARG A 397 23.28 -78.12 16.95
N ASN A 398 22.86 -78.06 18.22
CA ASN A 398 21.90 -79.02 18.78
C ASN A 398 20.56 -78.40 19.17
N LEU A 399 20.54 -77.16 19.69
CA LEU A 399 19.34 -76.52 20.21
C LEU A 399 19.40 -75.00 20.07
N VAL A 400 18.26 -74.37 19.79
CA VAL A 400 18.09 -72.91 19.72
C VAL A 400 17.25 -72.45 20.90
N ASN A 401 17.76 -71.51 21.69
CA ASN A 401 17.00 -70.82 22.72
C ASN A 401 16.59 -69.44 22.23
N LEU A 402 15.37 -69.06 22.60
CA LEU A 402 14.80 -67.74 22.41
C LEU A 402 14.65 -67.08 23.78
N GLU A 403 15.07 -65.83 23.89
CA GLU A 403 14.80 -64.99 25.05
C GLU A 403 14.22 -63.67 24.59
N PHE A 404 13.06 -63.30 25.13
CA PHE A 404 12.38 -62.06 24.78
C PHE A 404 11.68 -61.41 25.98
N ASP A 405 11.65 -60.08 25.98
CA ASP A 405 11.01 -59.25 27.02
C ASP A 405 9.77 -58.56 26.42
N LEU A 406 8.60 -58.84 26.98
CA LEU A 406 7.33 -58.18 26.60
C LEU A 406 7.02 -57.03 27.55
N THR A 407 6.65 -55.86 27.04
CA THR A 407 6.30 -54.70 27.89
C THR A 407 4.93 -54.81 28.53
N GLU A 408 4.02 -55.57 27.91
CA GLU A 408 2.65 -55.79 28.36
C GLU A 408 2.21 -57.24 28.08
N SER A 409 1.04 -57.63 28.59
CA SER A 409 0.48 -58.97 28.36
C SER A 409 -0.30 -59.01 27.04
N GLY A 410 -0.10 -60.04 26.21
CA GLY A 410 -0.75 -60.14 24.90
C GLY A 410 -0.68 -61.53 24.27
N LEU A 411 -1.46 -61.75 23.21
CA LEU A 411 -1.39 -62.97 22.41
C LEU A 411 -0.07 -63.02 21.65
N THR A 412 0.78 -63.97 22.02
CA THR A 412 2.12 -64.13 21.46
C THR A 412 2.26 -65.47 20.75
N GLY A 413 2.71 -65.43 19.50
CA GLY A 413 3.02 -66.59 18.67
C GLY A 413 4.46 -66.56 18.16
N ILE A 414 5.03 -67.74 17.92
CA ILE A 414 6.39 -67.87 17.41
C ILE A 414 6.36 -68.81 16.20
N ALA A 415 7.05 -68.43 15.12
CA ALA A 415 7.20 -69.25 13.93
C ALA A 415 8.65 -69.25 13.44
N VAL A 416 9.13 -70.39 12.94
CA VAL A 416 10.46 -70.52 12.34
C VAL A 416 10.32 -70.89 10.87
N ARG A 417 11.01 -70.15 10.01
CA ARG A 417 11.06 -70.39 8.57
C ARG A 417 12.50 -70.59 8.09
N SER A 418 12.67 -71.40 7.06
CA SER A 418 13.95 -71.51 6.33
C SER A 418 14.27 -70.21 5.57
N ALA A 419 15.51 -70.08 5.09
CA ALA A 419 15.89 -69.01 4.15
C ALA A 419 15.07 -69.00 2.83
N THR A 420 14.41 -70.11 2.48
CA THR A 420 13.52 -70.22 1.32
C THR A 420 12.04 -69.94 1.68
N GLY A 421 11.75 -69.57 2.93
CA GLY A 421 10.41 -69.22 3.41
C GLY A 421 9.54 -70.40 3.87
N GLN A 422 10.06 -71.63 3.85
CA GLN A 422 9.35 -72.84 4.29
C GLN A 422 9.14 -72.81 5.82
N LEU A 423 7.89 -72.97 6.28
CA LEU A 423 7.57 -73.08 7.70
C LEU A 423 8.08 -74.42 8.25
N LEU A 424 8.92 -74.36 9.28
CA LEU A 424 9.53 -75.54 9.92
C LEU A 424 8.93 -75.83 11.29
N TRP A 425 8.54 -74.77 11.98
CA TRP A 425 8.03 -74.85 13.32
C TRP A 425 7.11 -73.69 13.62
N GLN A 426 6.06 -73.93 14.39
CA GLN A 426 5.17 -72.89 14.86
C GLN A 426 4.54 -73.27 16.20
N GLN A 427 4.46 -72.30 17.10
CA GLN A 427 3.62 -72.36 18.28
C GLN A 427 2.29 -71.65 17.98
N SER A 428 1.18 -72.27 18.34
CA SER A 428 -0.11 -71.59 18.35
C SER A 428 -0.05 -70.38 19.29
N PRO A 429 -0.59 -69.20 18.89
CA PRO A 429 -0.58 -68.03 19.75
C PRO A 429 -1.19 -68.33 21.12
N SER A 430 -0.52 -67.90 22.18
CA SER A 430 -0.96 -68.06 23.56
C SER A 430 -0.82 -66.75 24.31
N GLN A 431 -1.68 -66.54 25.32
CA GLN A 431 -1.59 -65.36 26.17
C GLN A 431 -0.31 -65.44 27.03
N LEU A 432 0.62 -64.50 26.84
CA LEU A 432 1.79 -64.34 27.69
C LEU A 432 1.65 -63.07 28.54
N ASN A 433 2.16 -63.13 29.77
CA ASN A 433 2.20 -61.96 30.65
C ASN A 433 3.35 -61.02 30.27
N ALA A 434 3.28 -59.75 30.66
CA ALA A 434 4.42 -58.84 30.62
C ALA A 434 5.64 -59.41 31.37
N GLY A 435 6.85 -59.11 30.89
CA GLY A 435 8.12 -59.55 31.47
C GLY A 435 8.91 -60.51 30.58
N ARG A 436 9.91 -61.16 31.19
CA ARG A 436 10.88 -62.00 30.49
C ARG A 436 10.38 -63.41 30.23
N HIS A 437 10.53 -63.87 28.99
CA HIS A 437 10.20 -65.22 28.56
C HIS A 437 11.42 -65.91 27.94
N ARG A 438 11.51 -67.22 28.17
CA ARG A 438 12.52 -68.08 27.56
C ARG A 438 11.87 -69.33 27.00
N LEU A 439 12.21 -69.66 25.76
CA LEU A 439 11.73 -70.85 25.06
C LEU A 439 12.89 -71.60 24.41
N THR A 440 12.93 -72.92 24.56
CA THR A 440 13.90 -73.79 23.87
C THR A 440 13.20 -74.52 22.73
N LEU A 441 13.72 -74.38 21.51
CA LEU A 441 13.21 -75.07 20.33
C LEU A 441 13.91 -76.43 20.21
N GLU A 442 13.42 -77.47 20.87
CA GLU A 442 14.04 -78.81 20.87
C GLU A 442 14.08 -79.46 19.48
N GLU A 443 13.07 -79.17 18.65
CA GLU A 443 12.94 -79.63 17.26
C GLU A 443 14.04 -79.07 16.36
N SER A 444 14.73 -78.01 16.79
CA SER A 444 15.86 -77.44 16.05
C SER A 444 17.00 -78.43 15.86
N SER A 445 17.08 -79.50 16.67
CA SER A 445 18.02 -80.61 16.47
C SER A 445 17.84 -81.34 15.13
N GLN A 446 16.62 -81.38 14.58
CA GLN A 446 16.28 -82.09 13.35
C GLN A 446 16.42 -81.23 12.08
N TRP A 447 16.58 -79.91 12.21
CA TRP A 447 16.72 -79.02 11.06
C TRP A 447 18.04 -79.25 10.31
N PRO A 448 18.08 -79.14 8.97
CA PRO A 448 19.35 -79.17 8.23
C PRO A 448 20.33 -78.06 8.67
N ALA A 449 21.60 -78.14 8.24
CA ALA A 449 22.49 -76.99 8.36
C ALA A 449 22.02 -75.87 7.41
N GLY A 450 21.97 -74.62 7.87
CA GLY A 450 21.41 -73.51 7.10
C GLY A 450 21.06 -72.27 7.91
N VAL A 451 20.45 -71.30 7.22
CA VAL A 451 19.97 -70.05 7.82
C VAL A 451 18.45 -70.13 8.01
N TYR A 452 18.00 -69.69 9.18
CA TYR A 452 16.61 -69.68 9.61
C TYR A 452 16.22 -68.28 10.10
N PHE A 453 14.95 -67.92 9.91
CA PHE A 453 14.35 -66.70 10.42
C PHE A 453 13.27 -67.06 11.43
N ILE A 454 13.41 -66.53 12.64
CA ILE A 454 12.51 -66.76 13.76
C ILE A 454 11.67 -65.49 13.93
N TYR A 455 10.37 -65.66 13.80
CA TYR A 455 9.36 -64.62 13.92
C TYR A 455 8.73 -64.72 15.30
N LEU A 456 8.79 -63.63 16.05
CA LEU A 456 8.02 -63.43 17.28
C LEU A 456 6.92 -62.43 16.95
N GLN A 457 5.67 -62.86 17.04
CA GLN A 457 4.51 -62.03 16.79
C GLN A 457 3.75 -61.82 18.09
N MET A 458 3.47 -60.56 18.43
CA MET A 458 2.59 -60.18 19.53
C MET A 458 1.49 -59.28 18.97
N GLU A 459 0.25 -59.76 18.99
CA GLU A 459 -0.88 -59.09 18.30
C GLU A 459 -0.52 -58.79 16.82
N GLU A 460 -0.40 -57.51 16.45
CA GLU A 460 -0.04 -57.03 15.11
C GLU A 460 1.47 -56.75 14.93
N GLU A 461 2.26 -56.74 16.02
CA GLU A 461 3.69 -56.46 15.99
C GLU A 461 4.52 -57.72 15.72
N VAL A 462 5.53 -57.60 14.84
CA VAL A 462 6.40 -58.73 14.47
C VAL A 462 7.86 -58.35 14.62
N ALA A 463 8.60 -59.12 15.41
CA ALA A 463 10.06 -59.05 15.50
C ALA A 463 10.69 -60.28 14.82
N VAL A 464 11.79 -60.08 14.08
CA VAL A 464 12.48 -61.17 13.38
C VAL A 464 13.93 -61.27 13.84
N ARG A 465 14.42 -62.50 14.04
CA ARG A 465 15.83 -62.78 14.31
C ARG A 465 16.35 -63.93 13.45
N LYS A 466 17.57 -63.75 12.97
CA LYS A 466 18.29 -64.76 12.18
C LYS A 466 18.96 -65.78 13.10
N ALA A 467 18.82 -67.06 12.79
CA ALA A 467 19.55 -68.17 13.41
C ALA A 467 20.34 -68.93 12.34
N VAL A 468 21.57 -69.32 12.65
CA VAL A 468 22.45 -70.12 11.77
C VAL A 468 22.69 -71.47 12.43
N LYS A 469 22.33 -72.57 11.75
CA LYS A 469 22.64 -73.93 12.18
C LYS A 469 23.82 -74.48 11.38
N GLN A 470 24.82 -75.01 12.09
CA GLN A 470 26.03 -75.62 11.52
C GLN A 470 25.98 -77.14 11.56
#